data_AF-A0A351Y585-F1
#
_entry.id   AF-A0A351Y585-F1
#
_cell.length_a   1.000
_cell.length_b   1.000
_cell.length_c   1.000
_cell.angle_alpha   90.00
_cell.angle_beta   90.00
_cell.angle_gamma   90.00
#
_symmetry.space_group_name_H-M   'P 1'
#
loop_
_entity.id
_entity.type
_entity.pdbx_description
1 polymer ?
#
loop_
_entity_poly.entity_id
_entity_poly.type
_entity_poly.pdbx_seq_one_letter_code
_entity_poly.pdbx_strand_id
1 'polypeptide(L)'
;MSHKAPGFDFTDDTSFQKYLNDNQPFVDTSYVPTDLVAIDSNFTANNSKAFKLREQASVEFADMAWHFRDAFSGDRLYISSAYRSFSFQDYLIKQ
;
A
#
# COMPACT_ATOMS: atom_id res chain seq x y z
N MET A 1 -7.82 -11.03 -25.17
CA MET A 1 -6.72 -11.31 -24.22
C MET A 1 -7.34 -11.94 -22.99
N SER A 2 -6.96 -13.16 -22.61
CA SER A 2 -7.53 -13.83 -21.43
C SER A 2 -6.89 -13.20 -20.18
N HIS A 3 -7.67 -12.45 -19.39
CA HIS A 3 -7.24 -11.99 -18.08
C HIS A 3 -7.20 -13.21 -17.15
N LYS A 4 -6.03 -13.83 -17.05
CA LYS A 4 -5.78 -14.84 -16.01
C LYS A 4 -5.94 -14.12 -14.66
N ALA A 5 -6.85 -14.60 -13.81
CA ALA A 5 -6.99 -14.08 -12.46
C ALA A 5 -5.60 -14.09 -11.78
N PRO A 6 -5.16 -13.01 -11.13
CA PRO A 6 -3.87 -13.00 -10.46
C PRO A 6 -3.87 -14.11 -9.42
N GLY A 7 -2.92 -15.05 -9.57
CA GLY A 7 -2.72 -16.10 -8.59
C GLY A 7 -2.21 -15.49 -7.29
N PHE A 8 -2.75 -15.95 -6.17
CA PHE A 8 -2.26 -15.55 -4.86
C PHE A 8 -0.94 -16.24 -4.53
N ASP A 9 -0.04 -15.50 -3.89
CA ASP A 9 1.20 -16.01 -3.32
C ASP A 9 1.01 -16.26 -1.83
N PHE A 10 1.28 -17.47 -1.35
CA PHE A 10 1.15 -17.82 0.06
C PHE A 10 2.50 -17.80 0.80
N THR A 11 3.60 -17.60 0.08
CA THR A 11 4.96 -17.88 0.55
C THR A 11 5.87 -16.66 0.54
N ASP A 12 5.89 -15.86 -0.53
CA ASP A 12 6.85 -14.77 -0.69
C ASP A 12 6.30 -13.45 -0.15
N ASP A 13 6.87 -12.97 0.95
CA ASP A 13 6.48 -11.71 1.60
C ASP A 13 6.78 -10.47 0.73
N THR A 14 7.64 -10.60 -0.28
CA THR A 14 7.94 -9.55 -1.28
C THR A 14 6.97 -9.55 -2.45
N SER A 15 6.05 -10.50 -2.54
CA SER A 15 5.06 -10.57 -3.61
C SER A 15 3.96 -9.51 -3.45
N PHE A 16 3.60 -8.82 -4.54
CA PHE A 16 2.41 -7.97 -4.56
C PHE A 16 1.10 -8.76 -4.52
N GLN A 17 1.16 -10.08 -4.72
CA GLN A 17 0.02 -10.99 -4.64
C GLN A 17 0.06 -11.81 -3.34
N LYS A 18 0.90 -11.45 -2.36
CA LYS A 18 0.94 -12.10 -1.05
C LYS A 18 -0.45 -12.08 -0.42
N TYR A 19 -0.97 -13.27 -0.12
CA TYR A 19 -2.22 -13.45 0.57
C TYR A 19 -1.99 -13.37 2.08
N LEU A 20 -2.68 -12.44 2.73
CA LEU A 20 -2.59 -12.17 4.16
C LEU A 20 -3.97 -12.27 4.81
N ASN A 21 -4.06 -13.00 5.90
CA ASN A 21 -5.18 -13.00 6.82
C ASN A 21 -4.72 -13.44 8.22
N ASP A 22 -5.62 -13.51 9.19
CA ASP A 22 -5.30 -13.86 10.59
C ASP A 22 -4.66 -15.25 10.76
N ASN A 23 -4.89 -16.17 9.82
CA ASN A 23 -4.33 -17.53 9.81
C ASN A 23 -3.13 -17.68 8.86
N GLN A 24 -2.80 -16.64 8.08
CA GLN A 24 -1.75 -16.62 7.07
C GLN A 24 -1.02 -15.27 7.14
N PRO A 25 -0.22 -15.03 8.21
CA PRO A 25 0.56 -13.80 8.33
C PRO A 25 1.75 -13.80 7.35
N PHE A 26 2.53 -12.71 7.40
CA PHE A 26 3.88 -12.71 6.84
C PHE A 26 4.70 -13.86 7.43
N VAL A 27 5.55 -14.47 6.60
CA VAL A 27 6.48 -15.51 7.03
C VAL A 27 7.54 -14.90 7.95
N ASP A 28 8.06 -13.74 7.56
CA ASP A 28 8.98 -12.93 8.37
C ASP A 28 8.21 -11.83 9.10
N THR A 29 8.11 -11.96 10.43
CA THR A 29 7.47 -10.95 11.29
C THR A 29 8.24 -9.63 11.34
N SER A 30 9.51 -9.63 10.93
CA SER A 30 10.33 -8.42 10.80
C SER A 30 10.33 -7.84 9.39
N TYR A 31 9.51 -8.38 8.48
CA TYR A 31 9.46 -7.93 7.10
C TYR A 31 9.20 -6.42 6.99
N VAL A 32 10.10 -5.74 6.30
CA VAL A 32 9.98 -4.34 5.88
C VAL A 32 10.32 -4.30 4.40
N PRO A 33 9.42 -3.81 3.53
CA PRO A 33 9.74 -3.65 2.12
C PRO A 33 10.93 -2.70 1.94
N THR A 34 11.90 -3.09 1.13
CA THR A 34 13.12 -2.29 0.87
C THR A 34 12.88 -1.14 -0.11
N ASP A 35 11.75 -1.17 -0.81
CA ASP A 35 11.33 -0.25 -1.88
C ASP A 35 10.24 0.73 -1.41
N LEU A 36 10.16 1.03 -0.11
CA LEU A 36 9.21 2.00 0.42
C LEU A 36 9.55 3.43 -0.02
N VAL A 37 8.62 4.06 -0.73
CA VAL A 37 8.68 5.45 -1.19
C VAL A 37 7.53 6.27 -0.60
N ALA A 38 7.74 7.57 -0.44
CA ALA A 38 6.68 8.48 0.01
C ALA A 38 5.64 8.67 -1.09
N ILE A 39 4.35 8.69 -0.72
CA ILE A 39 3.26 9.03 -1.65
C ILE A 39 3.41 10.49 -2.10
N ASP A 40 3.28 10.75 -3.40
CA ASP A 40 3.35 12.12 -3.94
C ASP A 40 2.20 12.99 -3.40
N SER A 41 2.58 14.05 -2.69
CA SER A 41 1.67 15.02 -2.08
C SER A 41 0.78 15.76 -3.07
N ASN A 42 1.15 15.85 -4.34
CA ASN A 42 0.34 16.51 -5.37
C ASN A 42 -1.03 15.84 -5.57
N PHE A 43 -1.12 14.55 -5.26
CA PHE A 43 -2.33 13.75 -5.39
C PHE A 43 -3.15 13.66 -4.11
N THR A 44 -2.70 14.28 -3.01
CA THR A 44 -3.35 14.14 -1.71
C THR A 44 -3.82 15.48 -1.14
N ALA A 45 -4.93 15.44 -0.40
CA ALA A 45 -5.52 16.60 0.27
C ALA A 45 -4.80 16.96 1.59
N ASN A 46 -4.14 15.99 2.24
CA ASN A 46 -3.55 16.13 3.57
C ASN A 46 -2.02 16.22 3.59
N ASN A 47 -1.38 16.53 2.44
CA ASN A 47 0.08 16.66 2.33
C ASN A 47 0.81 15.44 2.92
N SER A 48 0.46 14.26 2.41
CA SER A 48 0.71 12.90 2.91
C SER A 48 2.17 12.44 3.01
N LYS A 49 3.15 13.34 3.22
CA LYS A 49 4.60 13.01 3.18
C LYS A 49 5.05 11.94 4.18
N ALA A 50 4.22 11.62 5.17
CA ALA A 50 4.47 10.57 6.16
C ALA A 50 4.02 9.17 5.68
N PHE A 51 3.14 9.08 4.68
CA PHE A 51 2.61 7.81 4.20
C PHE A 51 3.50 7.25 3.10
N LYS A 52 3.79 5.94 3.21
CA LYS A 52 4.67 5.23 2.29
C LYS A 52 3.95 4.03 1.69
N LEU A 53 4.26 3.78 0.42
CA LEU A 53 3.89 2.58 -0.32
C LEU A 53 5.16 1.99 -0.92
N ARG A 54 5.11 0.71 -1.32
CA ARG A 54 6.15 0.14 -2.18
C ARG A 54 6.14 0.85 -3.52
N GLU A 55 7.30 0.97 -4.15
CA GLU A 55 7.51 1.75 -5.38
C GLU A 55 6.43 1.48 -6.46
N GLN A 56 6.23 0.22 -6.85
CA GLN A 56 5.23 -0.12 -7.87
C GLN A 56 3.80 0.25 -7.42
N ALA A 57 3.43 -0.02 -6.17
CA ALA A 57 2.12 0.38 -5.64
C ALA A 57 1.94 1.91 -5.60
N SER A 58 3.03 2.66 -5.40
CA SER A 58 3.02 4.12 -5.45
C SER A 58 2.79 4.65 -6.87
N VAL A 59 3.34 3.99 -7.88
CA VAL A 59 3.10 4.34 -9.30
C VAL A 59 1.64 4.11 -9.68
N GLU A 60 1.10 2.94 -9.37
CA GLU A 60 -0.30 2.61 -9.64
C GLU A 60 -1.27 3.51 -8.86
N PHE A 61 -0.92 3.87 -7.62
CA PHE A 61 -1.68 4.85 -6.85
C PHE A 61 -1.69 6.23 -7.51
N ALA A 62 -0.55 6.70 -8.00
CA ALA A 62 -0.45 7.99 -8.68
C ALA A 62 -1.28 8.02 -9.97
N ASP A 63 -1.28 6.94 -10.75
CA ASP A 63 -2.12 6.80 -11.94
C ASP A 63 -3.62 6.87 -11.60
N MET A 64 -4.06 6.08 -10.62
CA MET A 64 -5.43 6.11 -10.11
C MET A 64 -5.81 7.51 -9.59
N ALA A 65 -4.93 8.16 -8.83
CA ALA A 65 -5.20 9.47 -8.26
C ALA A 65 -5.24 10.58 -9.30
N TRP A 66 -4.45 10.46 -10.37
CA TRP A 66 -4.53 11.34 -11.53
C TRP A 66 -5.88 11.22 -12.21
N HIS A 67 -6.34 10.00 -12.48
CA HIS A 67 -7.67 9.74 -13.05
C HIS A 67 -8.81 10.24 -12.15
N PHE A 68 -8.71 10.05 -10.83
CA PHE A 68 -9.67 10.61 -9.88
C PHE A 68 -9.70 12.13 -9.99
N ARG A 69 -8.55 12.79 -9.98
CA ARG A 69 -8.46 14.25 -10.07
C ARG A 69 -9.11 14.79 -11.35
N ASP A 70 -8.89 14.12 -12.49
CA ASP A 70 -9.48 14.49 -13.78
C ASP A 70 -11.01 14.34 -13.76
N ALA A 71 -11.51 13.22 -13.24
CA ALA A 71 -12.95 12.95 -13.15
C ALA A 71 -13.69 13.88 -12.17
N PHE A 72 -13.01 14.38 -11.14
CA PHE A 72 -13.62 15.16 -10.05
C PHE A 72 -13.08 16.60 -9.96
N SER A 73 -12.89 17.26 -11.11
CA SER A 73 -12.63 18.70 -11.21
C SER A 73 -11.45 19.21 -10.36
N GLY A 74 -10.41 18.39 -10.18
CA GLY A 74 -9.23 18.77 -9.41
C GLY A 74 -9.22 18.31 -7.96
N ASP A 75 -10.26 17.60 -7.49
CA ASP A 75 -10.29 17.00 -6.16
C ASP A 75 -9.12 16.03 -5.92
N ARG A 76 -8.77 15.86 -4.65
CA ARG A 76 -7.63 15.04 -4.22
C ARG A 76 -8.04 14.02 -3.19
N LEU A 77 -7.32 12.91 -3.14
CA LEU A 77 -7.58 11.84 -2.20
C LEU A 77 -7.08 12.20 -0.79
N TYR A 78 -7.85 11.83 0.23
CA TYR A 78 -7.39 11.90 1.62
C TYR A 78 -6.80 10.54 2.02
N ILE A 79 -5.53 10.52 2.45
CA ILE A 79 -4.88 9.29 2.91
C ILE A 79 -5.01 9.19 4.43
N SER A 80 -5.72 8.17 4.90
CA SER A 80 -5.89 7.88 6.34
C SER A 80 -4.78 6.98 6.88
N SER A 81 -4.29 6.02 6.09
CA SER A 81 -3.25 5.07 6.47
C SER A 81 -2.59 4.43 5.24
N ALA A 82 -1.38 3.91 5.41
CA ALA A 82 -0.62 3.19 4.39
C ALA A 82 0.27 2.13 5.08
N TYR A 83 1.57 2.05 4.72
CA TYR A 83 2.51 1.15 5.38
C TYR A 83 2.47 1.28 6.92
N ARG A 84 2.47 0.12 7.58
CA ARG A 84 2.51 -0.04 9.02
C ARG A 84 3.52 -1.14 9.38
N SER A 85 4.46 -0.84 10.26
CA SER A 85 5.42 -1.86 10.71
C SER A 85 4.76 -2.88 11.63
N PHE A 86 5.32 -4.09 11.67
CA PHE A 86 4.91 -5.12 12.62
C PHE A 86 5.00 -4.62 14.07
N SER A 87 6.10 -3.93 14.44
CA SER A 87 6.28 -3.39 15.79
C SER A 87 5.18 -2.41 16.21
N PHE A 88 4.71 -1.56 15.28
CA PHE A 88 3.60 -0.65 15.56
C PHE A 88 2.27 -1.39 15.65
N GLN A 89 2.05 -2.39 14.78
CA GLN A 89 0.86 -3.23 14.84
C GLN A 89 0.78 -4.03 16.15
N ASP A 90 1.89 -4.63 16.60
CA ASP A 90 2.00 -5.37 17.86
C ASP A 90 1.74 -4.47 19.07
N TYR A 91 2.24 -3.24 19.06
CA TYR A 91 1.91 -2.23 20.06
C TYR A 91 0.42 -1.91 20.12
N LEU A 92 -0.24 -1.75 18.97
CA LEU A 92 -1.68 -1.45 18.90
C LEU A 92 -2.55 -2.60 19.40
N ILE A 93 -2.14 -3.86 19.16
CA ILE A 93 -2.90 -5.05 19.61
C ILE A 93 -2.81 -5.25 21.13
N LYS A 94 -1.72 -4.81 21.76
CA LYS A 94 -1.45 -5.00 23.19
C LYS A 94 -2.04 -3.92 24.11
N GLN A 95 -2.71 -2.91 23.54
CA GLN A 95 -3.47 -1.92 24.33
C GLN A 95 -4.86 -2.43 24.67
#